data_AF-A0A523YI23-F1
#
_entry.id   AF-A0A523YI23-F1
#
_cell.length_a   1.000
_cell.length_b   1.000
_cell.length_c   1.000
_cell.angle_alpha   90.00
_cell.angle_beta   90.00
_cell.angle_gamma   90.00
#
_symmetry.space_group_name_H-M   'P 1'
#
loop_
_entity.id
_entity.type
_entity.pdbx_description
1 polymer ?
#
loop_
_entity_poly.entity_id
_entity_poly.type
_entity_poly.pdbx_seq_one_letter_code
_entity_poly.pdbx_strand_id
1 'polypeptide(L)'
;MKLLLMLCLSLFLMQAQDTLDTKQLLVVTTKNWSTPNGLLQRFEREGNIWHKVGKAIHIKLGRNGLGWGIGLHETPKDAKYIKKEG
;
A
#
# COMPACT_ATOMS: atom_id res chain seq x y z
N MET A 1 -29.77 -15.17 26.97
CA MET A 1 -28.67 -14.17 26.93
C MET A 1 -27.41 -14.70 26.24
N LYS A 2 -26.88 -15.90 26.58
CA LYS A 2 -25.69 -16.49 25.93
C LYS A 2 -25.83 -16.67 24.41
N LEU A 3 -27.00 -17.09 23.93
CA LEU A 3 -27.27 -17.28 22.50
C LEU A 3 -27.23 -15.96 21.71
N LEU A 4 -27.78 -14.88 22.30
CA LEU A 4 -27.74 -13.54 21.72
C LEU A 4 -26.30 -13.00 21.67
N LEU A 5 -25.51 -13.28 22.72
CA LEU A 5 -24.11 -12.88 22.80
C LEU A 5 -23.24 -13.60 21.75
N MET A 6 -23.46 -14.91 21.56
CA MET A 6 -22.81 -15.71 20.51
C MET A 6 -23.18 -15.20 19.11
N LEU A 7 -24.46 -14.87 18.88
CA LEU A 7 -24.92 -14.33 17.60
C LEU A 7 -24.30 -12.95 17.32
N CYS A 8 -24.27 -12.06 18.31
CA CYS A 8 -23.61 -10.76 18.19
C CYS A 8 -22.10 -10.89 17.93
N LEU A 9 -21.41 -11.84 18.59
CA LEU A 9 -19.98 -12.08 18.39
C LEU A 9 -19.69 -12.61 16.97
N SER A 10 -20.53 -13.50 16.45
CA SER A 10 -20.40 -14.04 15.09
C SER A 10 -20.61 -12.97 14.01
N LEU A 11 -21.58 -12.06 14.22
CA LEU A 11 -21.82 -10.91 13.34
C LEU A 11 -20.64 -9.93 13.36
N PHE A 12 -20.02 -9.73 14.53
CA PHE A 12 -18.83 -8.87 14.67
C PHE A 12 -17.61 -9.43 13.93
N LEU A 13 -17.39 -10.75 13.99
CA LEU A 13 -16.31 -11.41 13.27
C LEU A 13 -16.49 -11.36 11.74
N MET A 14 -17.73 -11.44 11.25
CA MET A 14 -18.03 -11.29 9.81
C MET A 14 -17.77 -9.87 9.29
N GLN A 15 -17.95 -8.85 10.13
CA GLN A 15 -17.67 -7.44 9.76
C GLN A 15 -16.17 -7.10 9.77
N ALA A 16 -15.33 -7.91 10.43
CA ALA A 16 -13.89 -7.66 10.57
C ALA A 16 -13.06 -8.09 9.35
N GLN A 17 -13.69 -8.56 8.26
CA GLN A 17 -12.99 -8.93 7.05
C GLN A 17 -12.75 -7.69 6.18
N ASP A 18 -11.70 -6.94 6.52
CA ASP A 18 -11.26 -5.74 5.81
C ASP A 18 -10.58 -6.13 4.48
N THR A 19 -11.32 -6.74 3.56
CA THR A 19 -10.83 -7.00 2.20
C THR A 19 -11.04 -5.74 1.39
N LEU A 20 -10.01 -4.91 1.32
CA LEU A 20 -9.92 -3.86 0.31
C LEU A 20 -10.14 -4.50 -1.06
N ASP A 21 -11.35 -4.36 -1.64
CA ASP A 21 -11.65 -4.78 -3.01
C ASP A 21 -11.07 -3.77 -4.01
N THR A 22 -9.75 -3.57 -3.94
CA THR A 22 -9.06 -2.70 -4.87
C THR A 22 -8.89 -3.41 -6.20
N LYS A 23 -9.29 -2.72 -7.27
CA LYS A 23 -9.10 -3.18 -8.66
C LYS A 23 -7.93 -2.49 -9.35
N GLN A 24 -7.22 -1.60 -8.66
CA GLN A 24 -6.16 -0.80 -9.24
C GLN A 24 -4.96 -0.73 -8.32
N LEU A 25 -3.76 -0.74 -8.90
CA LEU A 25 -2.52 -0.66 -8.16
C LEU A 25 -1.49 0.18 -8.92
N LEU A 26 -0.76 1.01 -8.18
CA LEU A 26 0.42 1.70 -8.66
C LEU A 26 1.65 1.08 -8.00
N VAL A 27 2.57 0.55 -8.80
CA VAL A 27 3.85 0.03 -8.33
C VAL A 27 4.95 0.96 -8.77
N VAL A 28 5.72 1.44 -7.79
CA VAL A 28 6.90 2.28 -8.03
C VAL A 28 8.15 1.47 -7.75
N THR A 29 9.09 1.49 -8.69
CA THR A 29 10.38 0.81 -8.56
C THR A 29 11.52 1.81 -8.74
N THR A 30 12.60 1.61 -8.00
CA THR A 30 13.82 2.39 -8.10
C THR A 30 15.02 1.50 -7.81
N LYS A 31 16.21 1.91 -8.28
CA LYS A 31 17.43 1.10 -8.17
C LYS A 31 17.85 0.85 -6.72
N ASN A 32 17.71 1.87 -5.87
CA ASN A 32 18.00 1.80 -4.44
C ASN A 32 17.30 2.95 -3.69
N TRP A 33 17.38 2.92 -2.36
CA TRP A 33 16.74 3.89 -1.47
C TRP A 33 17.03 5.35 -1.79
N SER A 34 18.28 5.69 -2.14
CA SER A 34 18.70 7.08 -2.35
C SER A 34 18.58 7.56 -3.80
N THR A 35 18.03 6.74 -4.70
CA THR A 35 17.92 7.09 -6.12
C THR A 35 16.75 8.06 -6.34
N PRO A 36 16.97 9.25 -6.94
CA PRO A 36 15.94 10.29 -7.04
C PRO A 36 14.91 10.07 -8.17
N ASN A 37 15.12 9.05 -9.00
CA ASN A 37 14.27 8.70 -10.14
C ASN A 37 13.69 7.30 -9.95
N GLY A 38 12.61 7.00 -10.64
CA GLY A 38 12.04 5.65 -10.66
C GLY A 38 11.14 5.42 -11.86
N LEU A 39 10.55 4.24 -11.88
CA LEU A 39 9.51 3.87 -12.83
C LEU A 39 8.22 3.60 -12.06
N LEU A 40 7.12 4.16 -12.55
CA LEU A 40 5.78 3.84 -12.10
C LEU A 40 5.12 2.93 -13.14
N GLN A 41 4.61 1.79 -12.69
CA GLN A 41 3.75 0.91 -13.47
C GLN A 41 2.35 0.87 -12.86
N ARG A 42 1.35 1.00 -13.73
CA ARG A 42 -0.06 0.87 -13.35
C ARG A 42 -0.52 -0.57 -13.60
N PHE A 43 -1.40 -1.04 -12.74
CA PHE A 43 -2.05 -2.33 -12.87
C PHE A 43 -3.55 -2.22 -12.62
N GLU A 44 -4.30 -3.09 -13.28
CA GLU A 44 -5.70 -3.36 -13.00
C GLU A 44 -5.90 -4.83 -12.64
N ARG A 45 -6.89 -5.13 -11.80
CA ARG A 45 -7.22 -6.50 -11.40
C ARG A 45 -8.48 -6.97 -12.10
N GLU A 46 -8.37 -8.05 -12.86
CA GLU A 46 -9.50 -8.80 -13.40
C GLU A 46 -9.59 -10.15 -12.66
N GLY A 47 -10.69 -10.33 -11.92
CA GLY A 47 -10.80 -11.44 -10.97
C GLY A 47 -9.69 -11.40 -9.91
N ASN A 48 -8.81 -12.40 -9.92
CA ASN A 48 -7.65 -12.50 -9.02
C ASN A 48 -6.31 -12.23 -9.73
N ILE A 49 -6.33 -11.76 -10.98
CA ILE A 49 -5.13 -11.58 -11.81
C ILE A 49 -4.87 -10.08 -12.00
N TRP A 50 -3.60 -9.69 -11.83
CA TRP A 50 -3.14 -8.32 -12.07
C TRP A 50 -2.56 -8.17 -13.47
N HIS A 51 -3.06 -7.19 -14.23
CA HIS A 51 -2.63 -6.88 -15.57
C HIS A 51 -1.94 -5.52 -15.61
N LYS A 52 -0.81 -5.41 -16.32
CA LYS A 52 -0.13 -4.13 -16.52
C LYS A 52 -0.97 -3.25 -17.45
N VAL A 53 -1.20 -2.01 -17.04
CA VAL A 53 -1.93 -1.01 -17.83
C VAL A 53 -0.96 0.02 -18.40
N GLY A 54 -0.84 0.01 -19.73
CA GLY A 54 -0.01 0.95 -20.49
C GLY A 54 1.50 0.83 -20.20
N LYS A 55 2.27 1.74 -20.83
CA LYS A 55 3.72 1.81 -20.64
C LYS A 55 4.07 2.34 -19.24
N ALA A 56 5.22 1.91 -18.74
CA ALA A 56 5.82 2.46 -17.52
C ALA A 56 6.14 3.96 -17.71
N ILE A 57 5.97 4.72 -16.63
CA ILE A 57 6.16 6.16 -16.61
C ILE A 57 7.43 6.48 -15.82
N HIS A 58 8.34 7.26 -16.39
CA HIS A 58 9.50 7.77 -15.65
C HIS A 58 9.05 8.84 -14.66
N ILE A 59 9.44 8.69 -13.40
CA ILE A 59 9.03 9.59 -12.32
C ILE A 59 10.22 10.13 -11.54
N LYS A 60 10.00 11.23 -10.82
CA LYS A 60 10.89 11.77 -9.80
C LYS A 60 10.36 11.41 -8.42
N LEU A 61 11.22 10.87 -7.56
CA LEU A 61 10.93 10.55 -6.16
C LEU A 61 11.29 11.73 -5.22
N GLY A 62 12.12 12.65 -5.69
CA GLY A 62 12.67 13.75 -4.91
C GLY A 62 14.16 13.58 -4.66
N ARG A 63 14.83 14.61 -4.12
CA ARG A 63 16.30 14.68 -4.04
C ARG A 63 16.93 13.52 -3.26
N ASN A 64 16.22 12.98 -2.27
CA ASN A 64 16.70 11.96 -1.35
C ASN A 64 16.25 10.54 -1.71
N GLY A 65 15.46 10.36 -2.78
CA GLY A 65 14.85 9.07 -3.12
C GLY A 65 13.68 8.71 -2.21
N LEU A 66 13.61 7.45 -1.79
CA LEU A 66 12.55 6.92 -0.92
C LEU A 66 12.76 7.37 0.53
N GLY A 67 11.64 7.58 1.23
CA GLY A 67 11.61 7.86 2.67
C GLY A 67 10.57 7.00 3.37
N TRP A 68 10.72 6.83 4.68
CA TRP A 68 9.77 6.11 5.51
C TRP A 68 8.47 6.90 5.65
N GLY A 69 7.35 6.31 5.23
CA GLY A 69 6.02 6.89 5.39
C GLY A 69 5.41 6.57 6.75
N ILE A 70 4.39 7.35 7.13
CA ILE A 70 3.48 6.99 8.21
C ILE A 70 2.57 5.84 7.73
N GLY A 71 2.50 4.73 8.45
CA GLY A 71 1.76 3.56 7.99
C GLY A 71 1.79 2.37 8.95
N LEU A 72 1.56 1.17 8.41
CA LEU A 72 1.43 -0.10 9.13
C LEU A 72 2.70 -0.57 9.87
N HIS A 73 3.85 0.03 9.58
CA HIS A 73 5.13 -0.32 10.19
C HIS A 73 5.66 0.83 11.05
N GLU A 74 6.31 0.48 12.16
CA GLU A 74 7.05 1.46 12.96
C GLU A 74 8.18 2.05 12.13
N THR A 75 8.30 3.39 12.16
CA THR A 75 9.43 4.07 11.56
C THR A 75 10.71 3.72 12.34
N PRO A 76 11.77 3.23 11.68
CA PRO A 76 13.03 2.93 12.35
C PRO A 76 13.60 4.15 13.08
N LYS A 77 14.23 3.93 14.24
CA LYS A 77 14.82 5.02 15.05
C LYS A 77 15.95 5.75 14.31
N ASP A 78 16.62 5.07 13.41
CA ASP A 78 17.72 5.57 12.56
C ASP A 78 17.25 5.99 11.16
N ALA A 79 15.94 6.14 10.95
CA ALA A 79 15.37 6.59 9.68
C ALA A 79 15.87 8.00 9.29
N LYS A 80 16.80 8.05 8.33
CA LYS A 80 17.38 9.31 7.85
C LYS A 80 16.38 10.20 7.09
N TYR A 81 15.43 9.59 6.39
CA TYR A 81 14.44 10.29 5.59
C TYR A 81 13.04 9.79 5.94
N ILE A 82 12.24 10.68 6.52
CA ILE A 82 10.82 10.44 6.83
C ILE A 82 10.01 11.25 5.82
N LYS A 83 9.11 10.57 5.10
CA LYS A 83 8.20 11.19 4.15
C LYS A 83 7.21 12.07 4.93
N LYS A 84 7.04 13.31 4.47
CA LYS A 84 6.03 14.24 4.98
C LYS A 84 4.90 14.32 3.96
N GLU A 85 3.73 13.83 4.33
CA GLU A 85 2.49 14.06 3.56
C GLU A 85 1.95 15.46 3.91
N GLY A 86 1.27 16.10 2.96
CA GLY A 86 0.66 17.41 3.11
C GLY A 86 -0.54 17.56 2.19
#